data_AF-A0A6H5G0F7-F1
#
_entry.id   AF-A0A6H5G0F7-F1
#
_cell.length_a   1.000
_cell.length_b   1.000
_cell.length_c   1.000
_cell.angle_alpha   90.00
_cell.angle_beta   90.00
_cell.angle_gamma   90.00
#
_symmetry.space_group_name_H-M   'P 1'
#
loop_
_entity.id
_entity.type
_entity.pdbx_description
1 polymer ?
#
loop_
_entity_poly.entity_id
_entity_poly.type
_entity_poly.pdbx_seq_one_letter_code
_entity_poly.pdbx_strand_id
1 'polypeptide(L)'
;MKCINKFSKQSLYNAHSTAPILYGKLKTHKTPAKLRPVVANYNGPTQRLAKWYNNVLKPFVEKNPYDIKNAQNLVQKLKGTIVEDPYMLVSFDVKELYPSVKTEDAVTTIRENWSEIEKNSPIKDLDVFIEGFQLCCNSGYFKFNEKTYRQLSGQQMGGSLSSTAGKLVMNRLLDHVLQESDVKPKFIFKYEDDLLLAVKECE
;
A
#
# COMPACT_ATOMS: atom_id res chain seq x y z
N MET A 1 -3.28 23.25 -19.89
CA MET A 1 -4.52 23.21 -19.07
C MET A 1 -4.14 23.29 -17.59
N LYS A 2 -4.88 24.02 -16.74
CA LYS A 2 -4.62 24.03 -15.28
C LYS A 2 -5.53 23.00 -14.61
N CYS A 3 -4.99 21.87 -14.17
CA CYS A 3 -5.77 20.78 -13.58
C CYS A 3 -6.14 21.01 -12.11
N ILE A 4 -5.54 22.00 -11.44
CA ILE A 4 -5.81 22.37 -10.05
C ILE A 4 -5.84 23.90 -9.89
N ASN A 5 -6.60 24.38 -8.90
CA ASN A 5 -6.68 25.81 -8.58
C ASN A 5 -5.43 26.31 -7.83
N LYS A 6 -5.29 27.64 -7.70
CA LYS A 6 -4.13 28.29 -7.05
C LYS A 6 -3.96 27.88 -5.59
N PHE A 7 -5.06 27.74 -4.85
CA PHE A 7 -5.05 27.31 -3.46
C PHE A 7 -4.50 25.90 -3.29
N SER A 8 -4.97 24.96 -4.13
CA SER A 8 -4.50 23.58 -4.16
C SER A 8 -3.01 23.50 -4.53
N LYS A 9 -2.57 24.29 -5.51
CA LYS A 9 -1.13 24.37 -5.84
C LYS A 9 -0.30 24.76 -4.61
N GLN A 10 -0.75 25.75 -3.84
CA GLN A 10 -0.02 26.24 -2.67
C GLN A 10 -0.04 25.25 -1.50
N SER A 11 -1.14 24.50 -1.32
CA SER A 11 -1.24 23.47 -0.27
C SER A 11 -0.43 22.22 -0.59
N LEU A 12 -0.22 21.90 -1.88
CA LEU A 12 0.55 20.74 -2.32
C LEU A 12 2.05 21.02 -2.44
N TYR A 13 2.45 22.28 -2.59
CA TYR A 13 3.85 22.68 -2.70
C TYR A 13 4.55 22.67 -1.33
N ASN A 14 5.77 22.13 -1.27
CA ASN A 14 6.60 22.14 -0.07
C ASN A 14 7.90 22.94 -0.28
N ALA A 15 7.87 24.23 0.08
CA ALA A 15 8.96 25.17 -0.18
C ALA A 15 10.23 24.92 0.64
N HIS A 16 10.08 24.46 1.89
CA HIS A 16 11.19 24.26 2.84
C HIS A 16 11.39 22.77 3.12
N SER A 17 11.48 21.98 2.06
CA SER A 17 11.63 20.53 2.19
C SER A 17 13.00 20.12 2.73
N THR A 18 13.03 19.03 3.48
CA THR A 18 14.26 18.41 4.00
C THR A 18 14.46 17.04 3.38
N ALA A 19 15.72 16.65 3.13
CA ALA A 19 16.03 15.31 2.67
C ALA A 19 15.57 14.25 3.70
N PRO A 20 14.88 13.18 3.27
CA PRO A 20 14.52 12.07 4.15
C PRO A 20 15.77 11.38 4.73
N ILE A 21 15.65 10.76 5.91
CA ILE A 21 16.77 10.11 6.60
C ILE A 21 16.49 8.62 6.77
N LEU A 22 17.45 7.76 6.46
CA LEU A 22 17.36 6.32 6.72
C LEU A 22 17.77 6.02 8.16
N TYR A 23 16.97 5.24 8.86
CA TYR A 23 17.31 4.68 10.17
C TYR A 23 16.85 3.22 10.26
N GLY A 24 17.43 2.46 11.18
CA GLY A 24 17.12 1.04 11.37
C GLY A 24 16.31 0.78 12.63
N LYS A 25 15.23 -0.01 12.51
CA LYS A 25 14.51 -0.57 13.65
C LYS A 25 14.90 -2.03 13.85
N LEU A 26 15.26 -2.43 15.07
CA LEU A 26 15.65 -3.80 15.33
C LEU A 26 14.41 -4.72 15.45
N LYS A 27 14.40 -5.84 14.73
CA LYS A 27 13.43 -6.93 14.90
C LYS A 27 13.98 -7.90 15.95
N THR A 28 13.69 -7.64 17.22
CA THR A 28 14.18 -8.40 18.38
C THR A 28 13.61 -9.82 18.48
N HIS A 29 12.47 -10.09 17.83
CA HIS A 29 11.82 -11.41 17.79
C HIS A 29 12.43 -12.39 16.77
N LYS A 30 13.52 -12.01 16.07
CA LYS A 30 14.23 -12.89 15.10
C LYS A 30 15.62 -13.22 15.63
N THR A 31 16.11 -14.42 15.33
CA THR A 31 17.44 -14.88 15.73
C THR A 31 18.26 -15.27 14.48
N PRO A 32 19.38 -14.59 14.17
CA PRO A 32 19.86 -13.37 14.81
C PRO A 32 18.91 -12.19 14.56
N ALA A 33 18.99 -11.17 15.42
CA ALA A 33 18.16 -9.97 15.29
C ALA A 33 18.37 -9.32 13.91
N LYS A 34 17.28 -9.00 13.22
CA LYS A 34 17.32 -8.41 11.88
C LYS A 34 17.02 -6.92 11.94
N LEU A 35 17.74 -6.12 11.15
CA LEU A 35 17.44 -4.69 11.00
C LEU A 35 16.29 -4.48 10.00
N ARG A 36 15.35 -3.59 10.32
CA ARG A 36 14.33 -3.08 9.39
C ARG A 36 14.68 -1.64 9.01
N PRO A 37 15.16 -1.38 7.78
CA PRO A 37 15.37 -0.02 7.33
C PRO A 37 14.03 0.72 7.19
N VAL A 38 13.97 1.96 7.66
CA VAL A 38 12.82 2.85 7.53
C VAL A 38 13.32 4.24 7.16
N VAL A 39 12.66 4.87 6.19
CA VAL A 39 12.94 6.24 5.77
C VAL A 39 12.02 7.20 6.52
N ALA A 40 12.61 8.11 7.28
CA ALA A 40 11.93 9.24 7.91
C ALA A 40 11.66 10.34 6.88
N ASN A 41 10.49 10.32 6.25
CA ASN A 41 10.08 11.32 5.25
C ASN A 41 8.97 12.25 5.77
N TYR A 42 9.26 13.04 6.82
CA TYR A 42 8.25 13.93 7.43
C TYR A 42 7.99 15.20 6.62
N ASN A 43 9.02 15.72 5.94
CA ASN A 43 9.01 17.02 5.27
C ASN A 43 9.72 16.96 3.90
N GLY A 44 9.64 15.82 3.20
CA GLY A 44 10.22 15.70 1.87
C GLY A 44 9.51 16.55 0.80
N PRO A 45 10.12 16.73 -0.38
CA PRO A 45 9.59 17.59 -1.44
C PRO A 45 8.18 17.18 -1.91
N THR A 46 7.95 15.87 -2.06
CA THR A 46 6.68 15.30 -2.54
C THR A 46 5.68 15.00 -1.42
N GLN A 47 6.03 15.29 -0.17
CA GLN A 47 5.29 14.79 0.99
C GLN A 47 3.83 15.26 1.05
N ARG A 48 3.58 16.53 0.72
CA ARG A 48 2.23 17.11 0.70
C ARG A 48 1.40 16.55 -0.45
N LEU A 49 2.01 16.40 -1.63
CA LEU A 49 1.37 15.76 -2.78
C LEU A 49 1.03 14.29 -2.51
N ALA A 50 1.94 13.53 -1.90
CA ALA A 50 1.72 12.14 -1.52
C ALA A 50 0.56 11.99 -0.52
N LYS A 51 0.47 12.89 0.48
CA LYS A 51 -0.68 12.93 1.41
C LYS A 51 -2.00 13.22 0.69
N TRP A 52 -1.98 14.10 -0.30
CA TRP A 52 -3.16 14.37 -1.11
C TRP A 52 -3.59 13.14 -1.92
N TYR A 53 -2.67 12.45 -2.58
CA TYR A 53 -2.96 11.19 -3.27
C TYR A 53 -3.54 10.13 -2.33
N ASN A 54 -3.00 10.00 -1.10
CA ASN A 54 -3.59 9.10 -0.10
C ASN A 54 -5.05 9.45 0.16
N ASN A 55 -5.39 10.73 0.34
CA ASN A 55 -6.77 11.13 0.60
C ASN A 55 -7.71 10.85 -0.59
N VAL A 56 -7.23 11.04 -1.82
CA VAL A 56 -8.00 10.74 -3.03
C VAL A 56 -8.22 9.24 -3.21
N LEU A 57 -7.18 8.42 -2.98
CA LEU A 57 -7.21 6.97 -3.19
C LEU A 57 -7.82 6.20 -2.01
N LYS A 58 -7.86 6.79 -0.81
CA LYS A 58 -8.33 6.15 0.42
C LYS A 58 -9.71 5.49 0.28
N PRO A 59 -10.76 6.18 -0.23
CA PRO A 59 -12.08 5.56 -0.36
C PRO A 59 -12.08 4.33 -1.27
N PHE A 60 -11.19 4.29 -2.26
CA PHE A 60 -11.05 3.16 -3.17
C PHE A 60 -10.31 1.99 -2.50
N VAL A 61 -9.14 2.24 -1.89
CA VAL A 61 -8.33 1.16 -1.31
C VAL A 61 -8.93 0.56 -0.02
N GLU A 62 -9.74 1.31 0.73
CA GLU A 62 -10.39 0.85 1.96
C GLU A 62 -11.74 0.16 1.72
N LYS A 63 -12.20 0.07 0.47
CA LYS A 63 -13.46 -0.60 0.11
C LYS A 63 -13.34 -2.13 0.11
N ASN A 64 -12.13 -2.68 0.22
CA ASN A 64 -11.91 -4.12 0.12
C ASN A 64 -12.67 -4.88 1.24
N PRO A 65 -13.55 -5.84 0.89
CA PRO A 65 -14.41 -6.51 1.87
C PRO A 65 -13.64 -7.44 2.83
N TYR A 66 -12.42 -7.84 2.46
CA TYR A 66 -11.58 -8.74 3.24
C TYR A 66 -10.77 -8.01 4.32
N ASP A 67 -10.71 -6.68 4.28
CA ASP A 67 -9.88 -5.91 5.19
C ASP A 67 -10.32 -6.05 6.66
N ILE A 68 -9.31 -6.21 7.50
CA ILE A 68 -9.38 -6.19 8.95
C ILE A 68 -8.73 -4.90 9.44
N LYS A 69 -9.33 -4.29 10.46
CA LYS A 69 -8.81 -3.04 11.04
C LYS A 69 -7.70 -3.26 12.06
N ASN A 70 -7.81 -4.34 12.84
CA ASN A 70 -6.89 -4.71 13.92
C ASN A 70 -7.20 -6.12 14.44
N ALA A 71 -6.35 -6.63 15.33
CA ALA A 71 -6.51 -7.95 15.93
C ALA A 71 -7.84 -8.13 16.69
N GLN A 72 -8.34 -7.09 17.37
CA GLN A 72 -9.63 -7.17 18.08
C GLN A 72 -10.79 -7.37 17.10
N ASN A 73 -10.77 -6.67 15.97
CA ASN A 73 -11.76 -6.83 14.92
C ASN A 73 -11.72 -8.26 14.33
N LEU A 74 -10.53 -8.82 14.13
CA LEU A 74 -10.38 -10.21 13.69
C LEU A 74 -10.97 -11.20 14.70
N VAL A 75 -10.63 -11.07 15.98
CA VAL A 75 -11.15 -11.94 17.05
C VAL A 75 -12.67 -11.89 17.09
N GLN A 76 -13.27 -10.71 16.94
CA GLN A 76 -14.73 -10.58 16.89
C GLN A 76 -15.33 -11.26 15.65
N LYS A 77 -14.72 -11.11 14.47
CA LYS A 77 -15.20 -11.79 13.24
C LYS A 77 -15.04 -13.31 13.32
N LEU A 78 -14.03 -13.81 14.03
CA LEU A 78 -13.79 -15.25 14.23
C LEU A 78 -14.65 -15.86 15.34
N LYS A 79 -15.24 -15.04 16.22
CA LYS A 79 -16.01 -15.55 17.35
C LYS A 79 -17.21 -16.37 16.88
N GLY A 80 -17.28 -17.63 17.31
CA GLY A 80 -18.33 -18.57 16.90
C GLY A 80 -18.14 -19.17 15.51
N THR A 81 -17.04 -18.84 14.81
CA THR A 81 -16.70 -19.49 13.55
C THR A 81 -16.16 -20.90 13.82
N ILE A 82 -16.81 -21.91 13.25
CA ILE A 82 -16.35 -23.30 13.28
C ILE A 82 -15.68 -23.61 11.94
N VAL A 83 -14.44 -24.10 12.01
CA VAL A 83 -13.69 -24.66 10.88
C VAL A 83 -13.59 -26.16 11.15
N GLU A 84 -14.41 -26.91 10.43
CA GLU A 84 -14.55 -28.37 10.51
C GLU A 84 -14.21 -28.96 9.15
N ASP A 85 -13.95 -30.27 9.12
CA ASP A 85 -13.69 -31.00 7.88
C ASP A 85 -14.81 -30.74 6.86
N PRO A 86 -14.50 -30.51 5.58
CA PRO A 86 -13.18 -30.62 4.96
C PRO A 86 -12.40 -29.28 4.90
N TYR A 87 -12.60 -28.33 5.83
CA TYR A 87 -11.93 -27.03 5.79
C TYR A 87 -10.71 -26.97 6.70
N MET A 88 -9.64 -26.34 6.21
CA MET A 88 -8.42 -26.05 6.95
C MET A 88 -8.13 -24.54 7.00
N LEU A 89 -7.44 -24.11 8.06
CA LEU A 89 -6.94 -22.75 8.17
C LEU A 89 -5.59 -22.61 7.47
N VAL A 90 -5.45 -21.54 6.69
CA VAL A 90 -4.22 -21.21 5.97
C VAL A 90 -3.86 -19.75 6.24
N SER A 91 -2.60 -19.50 6.58
CA SER A 91 -2.05 -18.15 6.73
C SER A 91 -1.01 -17.86 5.65
N PHE A 92 -1.09 -16.69 5.03
CA PHE A 92 -0.06 -16.18 4.11
C PHE A 92 0.56 -14.89 4.68
N ASP A 93 1.88 -14.77 4.54
CA ASP A 93 2.67 -13.58 4.87
C ASP A 93 3.44 -13.14 3.62
N VAL A 94 3.27 -11.89 3.20
CA VAL A 94 4.01 -11.34 2.05
C VAL A 94 5.42 -10.95 2.48
N LYS A 95 6.40 -11.63 1.89
CA LYS A 95 7.81 -11.29 2.12
C LYS A 95 8.14 -9.92 1.54
N GLU A 96 8.44 -8.96 2.41
CA GLU A 96 8.93 -7.62 2.05
C GLU A 96 8.00 -6.91 1.06
N LEU A 97 6.74 -6.68 1.46
CA LEU A 97 5.72 -6.03 0.64
C LEU A 97 6.23 -4.78 -0.07
N TYR A 98 6.69 -3.75 0.67
CA TYR A 98 7.01 -2.46 0.04
C TYR A 98 8.15 -2.54 -0.99
N PRO A 99 9.32 -3.16 -0.70
CA PRO A 99 10.34 -3.38 -1.73
C PRO A 99 9.87 -4.17 -2.95
N SER A 100 8.85 -5.01 -2.80
CA SER A 100 8.32 -5.83 -3.90
C SER A 100 7.29 -5.10 -4.78
N VAL A 101 6.70 -4.00 -4.31
CA VAL A 101 5.65 -3.25 -5.02
C VAL A 101 6.26 -2.30 -6.04
N LYS A 102 6.15 -2.65 -7.34
CA LYS A 102 6.54 -1.75 -8.44
C LYS A 102 5.49 -0.66 -8.62
N THR A 103 5.94 0.52 -9.04
CA THR A 103 5.04 1.65 -9.28
C THR A 103 4.10 1.36 -10.45
N GLU A 104 4.57 0.64 -11.45
CA GLU A 104 3.81 0.25 -12.65
C GLU A 104 2.63 -0.67 -12.33
N ASP A 105 2.78 -1.56 -11.34
CA ASP A 105 1.70 -2.44 -10.90
C ASP A 105 0.58 -1.62 -10.24
N ALA A 106 0.94 -0.66 -9.38
CA ALA A 106 -0.03 0.24 -8.75
C ALA A 106 -0.70 1.18 -9.78
N VAL A 107 0.06 1.66 -10.77
CA VAL A 107 -0.47 2.46 -11.88
C VAL A 107 -1.46 1.66 -12.72
N THR A 108 -1.18 0.37 -12.98
CA THR A 108 -2.11 -0.53 -13.67
C THR A 108 -3.44 -0.62 -12.92
N THR A 109 -3.41 -0.83 -11.60
CA THR A 109 -4.63 -0.80 -10.78
C THR A 109 -5.40 0.52 -10.91
N ILE A 110 -4.69 1.67 -10.90
CA ILE A 110 -5.32 2.98 -11.06
C ILE A 110 -6.01 3.12 -12.43
N ARG A 111 -5.35 2.67 -13.51
CA ARG A 111 -5.92 2.73 -14.87
C ARG A 111 -7.18 1.90 -15.00
N GLU A 112 -7.15 0.66 -14.52
CA GLU A 112 -8.28 -0.26 -14.56
C GLU A 112 -9.50 0.26 -13.79
N ASN A 113 -9.28 1.12 -12.77
CA ASN A 113 -10.32 1.60 -11.86
C ASN A 113 -10.51 3.12 -11.89
N TRP A 114 -10.07 3.79 -12.96
CA TRP A 114 -10.05 5.25 -13.01
C TRP A 114 -11.43 5.89 -12.84
N SER A 115 -12.46 5.28 -13.43
CA SER A 115 -13.85 5.78 -13.36
C SER A 115 -14.41 5.83 -11.92
N GLU A 116 -13.89 5.01 -11.00
CA GLU A 116 -14.22 5.09 -9.58
C GLU A 116 -13.33 6.09 -8.84
N ILE A 117 -12.03 6.06 -9.11
CA ILE A 117 -11.03 6.91 -8.44
C ILE A 117 -11.27 8.39 -8.75
N GLU A 118 -11.55 8.73 -10.02
CA GLU A 118 -11.68 10.11 -10.46
C GLU A 118 -12.81 10.85 -9.76
N LYS A 119 -13.82 10.15 -9.26
CA LYS A 119 -14.95 10.73 -8.49
C LYS A 119 -14.47 11.50 -7.27
N ASN A 120 -13.37 11.06 -6.66
CA ASN A 120 -12.76 11.66 -5.48
C ASN A 120 -11.62 12.64 -5.82
N SER A 121 -11.31 12.83 -7.11
CA SER A 121 -10.19 13.65 -7.57
C SER A 121 -10.67 14.92 -8.30
N PRO A 122 -10.12 16.11 -8.01
CA PRO A 122 -10.26 17.28 -8.88
C PRO A 122 -9.49 17.13 -10.20
N ILE A 123 -8.48 16.26 -10.27
CA ILE A 123 -7.76 15.95 -11.51
C ILE A 123 -8.55 14.89 -12.25
N LYS A 124 -9.08 15.24 -13.43
CA LYS A 124 -9.89 14.35 -14.30
C LYS A 124 -9.11 13.75 -15.46
N ASP A 125 -7.95 14.29 -15.74
CA ASP A 125 -7.01 13.75 -16.71
C ASP A 125 -6.21 12.63 -16.07
N LEU A 126 -6.40 11.39 -16.56
CA LEU A 126 -5.76 10.19 -16.03
C LEU A 126 -4.24 10.25 -16.16
N ASP A 127 -3.72 10.74 -17.28
CA ASP A 127 -2.27 10.78 -17.52
C ASP A 127 -1.60 11.77 -16.57
N VAL A 128 -2.20 12.95 -16.38
CA VAL A 128 -1.73 13.92 -15.38
C VAL A 128 -1.78 13.34 -13.96
N PHE A 129 -2.84 12.59 -13.63
CA PHE A 129 -2.95 11.94 -12.32
C PHE A 129 -1.85 10.90 -12.11
N ILE A 130 -1.59 10.07 -13.13
CA ILE A 130 -0.55 9.03 -13.10
C ILE A 130 0.83 9.65 -12.99
N GLU A 131 1.16 10.68 -13.76
CA GLU A 131 2.45 11.36 -13.70
C GLU A 131 2.77 11.87 -12.28
N GLY A 132 1.79 12.52 -11.63
CA GLY A 132 1.96 13.00 -10.26
C GLY A 132 2.06 11.87 -9.22
N PHE A 133 1.36 10.75 -9.44
CA PHE A 133 1.44 9.57 -8.58
C PHE A 133 2.83 8.92 -8.70
N GLN A 134 3.29 8.69 -9.94
CA GLN A 134 4.62 8.15 -10.25
C GLN A 134 5.73 9.05 -9.71
N LEU A 135 5.59 10.37 -9.84
CA LEU A 135 6.53 11.32 -9.25
C LEU A 135 6.70 11.07 -7.75
N CYS A 136 5.60 10.87 -7.02
CA CYS A 136 5.68 10.63 -5.58
C CYS A 136 6.28 9.27 -5.24
N CYS A 137 5.89 8.21 -5.95
CA CYS A 137 6.41 6.85 -5.76
C CYS A 137 7.91 6.73 -6.11
N ASN A 138 8.36 7.41 -7.17
CA ASN A 138 9.73 7.32 -7.68
C ASN A 138 10.72 8.30 -7.03
N SER A 139 10.23 9.15 -6.12
CA SER A 139 11.02 10.11 -5.32
C SER A 139 11.59 9.51 -4.04
N GLY A 140 11.82 8.19 -4.01
CA GLY A 140 12.37 7.46 -2.87
C GLY A 140 13.87 7.69 -2.64
N TYR A 141 14.27 8.92 -2.31
CA TYR A 141 15.65 9.24 -1.93
C TYR A 141 15.77 9.50 -0.42
N PHE A 142 16.96 9.24 0.13
CA PHE A 142 17.24 9.44 1.54
C PHE A 142 18.73 9.64 1.81
N LYS A 143 19.05 10.22 2.96
CA LYS A 143 20.42 10.37 3.48
C LYS A 143 20.74 9.26 4.49
N PHE A 144 21.98 8.77 4.42
CA PHE A 144 22.57 7.88 5.41
C PHE A 144 24.09 8.12 5.45
N ASN A 145 24.65 8.33 6.65
CA ASN A 145 26.07 8.65 6.85
C ASN A 145 26.58 9.74 5.88
N GLU A 146 25.89 10.89 5.87
CA GLU A 146 26.19 12.05 4.99
C GLU A 146 26.14 11.79 3.48
N LYS A 147 25.76 10.58 3.05
CA LYS A 147 25.59 10.23 1.63
C LYS A 147 24.12 10.16 1.26
N THR A 148 23.82 10.58 0.04
CA THR A 148 22.47 10.50 -0.53
C THR A 148 22.34 9.24 -1.37
N TYR A 149 21.26 8.50 -1.16
CA TYR A 149 20.92 7.30 -1.90
C TYR A 149 19.53 7.43 -2.49
N ARG A 150 19.27 6.67 -3.55
CA ARG A 150 17.96 6.54 -4.18
C ARG A 150 17.60 5.07 -4.23
N GLN A 151 16.39 4.76 -3.80
CA GLN A 151 15.81 3.44 -4.00
C GLN A 151 15.43 3.29 -5.49
N LEU A 152 16.00 2.28 -6.14
CA LEU A 152 15.86 2.06 -7.59
C LEU A 152 14.61 1.25 -7.94
N SER A 153 14.12 0.43 -7.01
CA SER A 153 12.97 -0.45 -7.22
C SER A 153 12.16 -0.60 -5.94
N GLY A 154 10.88 -0.90 -6.09
CA GLY A 154 9.96 -1.02 -4.98
C GLY A 154 9.57 0.33 -4.35
N GLN A 155 8.67 0.26 -3.38
CA GLN A 155 8.33 1.38 -2.51
C GLN A 155 9.24 1.41 -1.28
N GLN A 156 9.64 2.61 -0.85
CA GLN A 156 10.46 2.76 0.35
C GLN A 156 9.62 2.60 1.62
N MET A 157 10.15 1.87 2.61
CA MET A 157 9.48 1.79 3.91
C MET A 157 9.48 3.17 4.59
N GLY A 158 8.31 3.65 5.02
CA GLY A 158 8.15 5.01 5.56
C GLY A 158 7.84 6.08 4.51
N GLY A 159 7.73 5.71 3.24
CA GLY A 159 7.18 6.57 2.20
C GLY A 159 5.67 6.77 2.41
N SER A 160 5.19 8.01 2.20
CA SER A 160 3.80 8.35 2.46
C SER A 160 2.80 7.62 1.58
N LEU A 161 3.15 7.30 0.33
CA LEU A 161 2.28 6.56 -0.58
C LEU A 161 2.53 5.05 -0.58
N SER A 162 3.54 4.56 0.14
CA SER A 162 3.98 3.18 0.03
C SER A 162 2.93 2.17 0.51
N SER A 163 2.20 2.50 1.59
CA SER A 163 1.06 1.68 2.05
C SER A 163 -0.08 1.68 1.04
N THR A 164 -0.47 2.85 0.51
CA THR A 164 -1.52 2.95 -0.51
C THR A 164 -1.17 2.20 -1.79
N ALA A 165 0.06 2.34 -2.29
CA ALA A 165 0.55 1.58 -3.44
C ALA A 165 0.55 0.07 -3.16
N GLY A 166 0.96 -0.34 -1.95
CA GLY A 166 0.87 -1.73 -1.52
C GLY A 166 -0.56 -2.26 -1.53
N LYS A 167 -1.53 -1.50 -1.00
CA LYS A 167 -2.95 -1.88 -1.01
C LYS A 167 -3.52 -1.96 -2.43
N LEU A 168 -3.17 -1.03 -3.32
CA LEU A 168 -3.60 -1.08 -4.72
C LEU A 168 -3.16 -2.39 -5.40
N VAL A 169 -1.91 -2.81 -5.19
CA VAL A 169 -1.38 -4.03 -5.78
C VAL A 169 -1.94 -5.28 -5.10
N MET A 170 -1.96 -5.30 -3.76
CA MET A 170 -2.47 -6.44 -2.98
C MET A 170 -3.94 -6.72 -3.22
N ASN A 171 -4.78 -5.68 -3.26
CA ASN A 171 -6.21 -5.84 -3.51
C ASN A 171 -6.44 -6.38 -4.93
N ARG A 172 -5.78 -5.79 -5.94
CA ARG A 172 -5.87 -6.25 -7.34
C ARG A 172 -5.40 -7.71 -7.49
N LEU A 173 -4.28 -8.06 -6.85
CA LEU A 173 -3.74 -9.42 -6.89
C LEU A 173 -4.71 -10.42 -6.25
N LEU A 174 -5.24 -10.10 -5.07
CA LEU A 174 -6.19 -10.96 -4.38
C LEU A 174 -7.47 -11.17 -5.20
N ASP A 175 -8.04 -10.10 -5.76
CA ASP A 175 -9.24 -10.18 -6.58
C ASP A 175 -9.00 -11.04 -7.82
N HIS A 176 -7.87 -10.87 -8.50
CA HIS A 176 -7.48 -11.69 -9.65
C HIS A 176 -7.32 -13.17 -9.29
N VAL A 177 -6.60 -13.49 -8.20
CA VAL A 177 -6.41 -14.87 -7.74
C VAL A 177 -7.74 -15.54 -7.38
N LEU A 178 -8.67 -14.81 -6.75
CA LEU A 178 -9.98 -15.35 -6.37
C LEU A 178 -10.92 -15.57 -7.57
N GLN A 179 -10.74 -14.79 -8.63
CA GLN A 179 -11.46 -14.95 -9.89
C GLN A 179 -10.95 -16.18 -10.67
N GLU A 180 -9.64 -16.34 -10.78
CA GLU A 180 -9.01 -17.42 -11.56
C GLU A 180 -8.96 -18.77 -10.83
N SER A 181 -9.03 -18.76 -9.50
CA SER A 181 -8.93 -19.99 -8.70
C SER A 181 -10.28 -20.70 -8.52
N ASP A 182 -10.27 -22.02 -8.66
CA ASP A 182 -11.39 -22.90 -8.27
C ASP A 182 -11.57 -23.00 -6.76
N VAL A 183 -10.52 -22.65 -5.99
CA VAL A 183 -10.59 -22.62 -4.52
C VAL A 183 -11.45 -21.44 -4.10
N LYS A 184 -12.57 -21.73 -3.44
CA LYS A 184 -13.46 -20.72 -2.84
C LYS A 184 -13.33 -20.78 -1.32
N PRO A 185 -12.55 -19.87 -0.69
CA PRO A 185 -12.40 -19.84 0.75
C PRO A 185 -13.73 -19.57 1.45
N LYS A 186 -13.97 -20.25 2.57
CA LYS A 186 -15.13 -20.01 3.46
C LYS A 186 -15.09 -18.59 4.03
N PHE A 187 -13.89 -18.09 4.33
CA PHE A 187 -13.64 -16.68 4.65
C PHE A 187 -12.22 -16.29 4.27
N ILE A 188 -12.02 -14.97 4.15
CA ILE A 188 -10.72 -14.33 3.93
C ILE A 188 -10.66 -13.11 4.83
N PHE A 189 -9.58 -13.00 5.59
CA PHE A 189 -9.26 -11.84 6.41
C PHE A 189 -7.87 -11.33 6.02
N LYS A 190 -7.78 -10.06 5.62
CA LYS A 190 -6.53 -9.41 5.21
C LYS A 190 -6.20 -8.26 6.14
N TYR A 191 -4.95 -8.20 6.60
CA TYR A 191 -4.42 -7.05 7.35
C TYR A 191 -3.11 -6.59 6.70
N GLU A 192 -3.17 -5.52 5.92
CA GLU A 192 -2.05 -5.04 5.09
C GLU A 192 -1.46 -6.16 4.20
N ASP A 193 -0.37 -6.81 4.62
CA ASP A 193 0.34 -7.93 3.97
C ASP A 193 -0.06 -9.33 4.49
N ASP A 194 -0.71 -9.44 5.64
CA ASP A 194 -1.09 -10.72 6.25
C ASP A 194 -2.46 -11.19 5.74
N LEU A 195 -2.59 -12.46 5.40
CA LEU A 195 -3.88 -13.10 5.09
C LEU A 195 -4.14 -14.32 5.97
N LEU A 196 -5.38 -14.48 6.40
CA LEU A 196 -5.92 -15.67 7.03
C LEU A 196 -7.16 -16.14 6.26
N LEU A 197 -7.15 -17.42 5.85
CA LEU A 197 -8.21 -18.03 5.07
C LEU A 197 -8.66 -19.35 5.70
N ALA A 198 -9.90 -19.72 5.46
CA ALA A 198 -10.36 -21.10 5.60
C ALA A 198 -10.67 -21.66 4.21
N VAL A 199 -9.94 -22.69 3.79
CA VAL A 199 -10.08 -23.30 2.45
C VAL A 199 -10.45 -24.77 2.60
N LYS A 200 -11.17 -25.30 1.62
CA LYS A 200 -11.46 -26.73 1.56
C LYS A 200 -10.17 -27.48 1.22
N GLU A 201 -9.86 -28.53 1.97
CA GLU A 201 -8.79 -29.48 1.66
C GLU A 201 -9.11 -30.15 0.33
N CYS A 202 -8.16 -30.05 -0.61
CA CYS A 202 -8.26 -30.73 -1.89
C CYS A 202 -7.82 -32.18 -1.69
N GLU A 203 -8.65 -33.12 -2.15
CA GLU A 203 -8.22 -34.52 -2.34
C GLU A 203 -7.17 -34.64 -3.45
#